data_AF-A0A971L3M6-F1
#
_entry.id   AF-A0A971L3M6-F1
#
_cell.length_a   1.000
_cell.length_b   1.000
_cell.length_c   1.000
_cell.angle_alpha   90.00
_cell.angle_beta   90.00
_cell.angle_gamma   90.00
#
_symmetry.space_group_name_H-M   'P 1'
#
loop_
_entity.id
_entity.type
_entity.pdbx_description
1 polymer ?
#
loop_
_entity_poly.entity_id
_entity_poly.type
_entity_poly.pdbx_seq_one_letter_code
_entity_poly.pdbx_strand_id
1 'polypeptide(L)'
;MKLKQPLLVIRLAVDSSQDEYWWLVPNAPASSLTAEQAASFSKTSPALVLLDAAAMRLDSLVLPPGVKANEAALLLEDQLSQPLEAVELVVLVKNGRKLQVASLDKLLAEKWQARLADKNIRVARWIPEALCLAELWQAPEQLVLVDEQQAWLWQTEQQSVLKLPLAWLNAEQAAPLLAADAQQMNVN
;
A
#
# COMPACT_ATOMS: atom_id res chain seq x y z
N MET A 1 -12.25 5.77 -8.59
CA MET A 1 -12.14 4.74 -9.66
C MET A 1 -13.52 4.14 -9.93
N LYS A 2 -14.06 4.19 -11.16
CA LYS A 2 -15.34 3.50 -11.48
C LYS A 2 -15.05 2.03 -11.82
N LEU A 3 -15.41 1.11 -10.93
CA LEU A 3 -15.30 -0.33 -11.19
C LEU A 3 -16.24 -0.71 -12.33
N LYS A 4 -15.70 -1.25 -13.43
CA LYS A 4 -16.51 -1.74 -14.57
C LYS A 4 -16.90 -3.21 -14.43
N GLN A 5 -16.19 -3.94 -13.57
CA GLN A 5 -16.39 -5.36 -13.31
C GLN A 5 -16.06 -5.66 -11.85
N PRO A 6 -16.60 -6.75 -11.28
CA PRO A 6 -16.26 -7.17 -9.93
C PRO A 6 -14.77 -7.48 -9.76
N LEU A 7 -14.21 -7.10 -8.62
CA LEU A 7 -12.79 -7.21 -8.32
C LEU A 7 -12.59 -7.91 -6.97
N LEU A 8 -11.76 -8.95 -6.97
CA LEU A 8 -11.25 -9.56 -5.75
C LEU A 8 -10.06 -8.73 -5.26
N VAL A 9 -10.13 -8.22 -4.03
CA VAL A 9 -9.05 -7.47 -3.39
C VAL A 9 -8.63 -8.22 -2.14
N ILE A 10 -7.32 -8.37 -1.94
CA ILE A 10 -6.75 -9.05 -0.78
C ILE A 10 -5.69 -8.14 -0.19
N ARG A 11 -5.83 -7.75 1.08
CA ARG A 11 -4.77 -7.08 1.81
C ARG A 11 -3.95 -8.12 2.56
N LEU A 12 -2.65 -8.14 2.31
CA LEU A 12 -1.71 -8.96 3.05
C LEU A 12 -0.97 -8.09 4.06
N ALA A 13 -1.19 -8.40 5.32
CA ALA A 13 -0.55 -7.76 6.44
C ALA A 13 0.78 -8.45 6.78
N VAL A 14 1.63 -7.75 7.53
CA VAL A 14 2.86 -8.35 8.09
C VAL A 14 2.49 -9.59 8.90
N ASP A 15 1.52 -9.44 9.80
CA ASP A 15 0.89 -10.55 10.51
C ASP A 15 -0.24 -11.16 9.69
N SER A 16 -0.14 -12.45 9.37
CA SER A 16 -1.18 -13.19 8.63
C SER A 16 -2.55 -13.21 9.32
N SER A 17 -2.61 -12.99 10.64
CA SER A 17 -3.90 -12.90 11.36
C SER A 17 -4.73 -11.69 10.94
N GLN A 18 -4.08 -10.70 10.33
CA GLN A 18 -4.67 -9.44 9.88
C GLN A 18 -4.82 -9.38 8.35
N ASP A 19 -4.68 -10.51 7.65
CA ASP A 19 -4.97 -10.57 6.22
C ASP A 19 -6.48 -10.37 6.00
N GLU A 20 -6.83 -9.50 5.07
CA GLU A 20 -8.23 -9.14 4.78
C GLU A 20 -8.57 -9.46 3.32
N TYR A 21 -9.81 -9.90 3.09
CA TYR A 21 -10.28 -10.31 1.77
C TYR A 21 -11.61 -9.61 1.47
N TRP A 22 -11.71 -9.00 0.29
CA TRP A 22 -12.90 -8.30 -0.14
C TRP A 22 -13.31 -8.62 -1.57
N TRP A 23 -14.61 -8.60 -1.79
CA TRP A 23 -15.22 -8.59 -3.10
C TRP A 23 -15.86 -7.24 -3.36
N LEU A 24 -15.33 -6.54 -4.36
CA LEU A 24 -15.85 -5.25 -4.79
C LEU A 24 -16.73 -5.44 -6.01
N VAL A 25 -17.98 -5.03 -5.93
CA VAL A 25 -18.94 -5.08 -7.04
C VAL A 25 -19.29 -3.65 -7.47
N PRO A 26 -19.39 -3.36 -8.78
CA PRO A 26 -19.81 -2.04 -9.25
C PRO A 26 -21.13 -1.60 -8.63
N ASN A 27 -21.18 -0.37 -8.10
CA ASN A 27 -22.36 0.25 -7.51
C ASN A 27 -22.98 -0.52 -6.31
N ALA A 28 -22.18 -1.34 -5.62
CA ALA A 28 -22.60 -2.07 -4.44
C ALA A 28 -21.52 -1.97 -3.35
N PRO A 29 -21.90 -2.13 -2.07
CA PRO A 29 -20.95 -2.13 -0.97
C PRO A 29 -19.97 -3.32 -1.10
N ALA A 30 -18.74 -3.10 -0.63
CA ALA A 30 -17.74 -4.16 -0.53
C ALA A 30 -18.24 -5.27 0.39
N SER A 31 -18.05 -6.52 -0.02
CA SER A 31 -18.34 -7.69 0.81
C SER A 31 -17.04 -8.25 1.37
N SER A 32 -16.97 -8.47 2.69
CA SER A 32 -15.86 -9.20 3.30
C SER A 32 -15.99 -10.68 2.97
N LEU A 33 -14.85 -11.31 2.70
CA LEU A 33 -14.75 -12.73 2.36
C LEU A 33 -13.86 -13.46 3.37
N THR A 34 -14.06 -14.77 3.50
CA THR A 34 -13.04 -15.64 4.07
C THR A 34 -11.97 -15.97 3.03
N ALA A 35 -10.84 -16.51 3.49
CA ALA A 35 -9.75 -16.90 2.60
C ALA A 35 -10.18 -18.00 1.60
N GLU A 36 -11.06 -18.92 2.02
CA GLU A 36 -11.59 -20.01 1.18
C GLU A 36 -12.55 -19.48 0.10
N GLN A 37 -13.36 -18.47 0.45
CA GLN A 37 -14.21 -17.77 -0.52
C GLN A 37 -13.37 -17.00 -1.52
N ALA A 38 -12.34 -16.29 -1.05
CA ALA A 38 -11.38 -15.60 -1.92
C ALA A 38 -10.70 -16.56 -2.90
N ALA A 39 -10.24 -17.73 -2.44
CA ALA A 39 -9.68 -18.77 -3.30
C ALA A 39 -10.66 -19.22 -4.39
N SER A 40 -11.93 -19.42 -4.04
CA SER A 40 -12.97 -19.80 -5.00
C SER A 40 -13.22 -18.71 -6.04
N PHE A 41 -13.29 -17.45 -5.61
CA PHE A 41 -13.53 -16.30 -6.48
C PHE A 41 -12.34 -16.00 -7.39
N SER A 42 -11.11 -16.26 -6.91
CA SER A 42 -9.87 -16.06 -7.67
C SER A 42 -9.80 -16.90 -8.96
N LYS A 43 -10.58 -17.99 -9.05
CA LYS A 43 -10.66 -18.83 -10.26
C LYS A 43 -11.21 -18.06 -11.46
N THR A 44 -12.17 -17.16 -11.22
CA THR A 44 -12.85 -16.37 -12.26
C THR A 44 -12.38 -14.91 -12.29
N SER A 45 -11.99 -14.34 -11.15
CA SER A 45 -11.49 -12.97 -11.05
C SER A 45 -10.20 -12.96 -10.24
N PRO A 46 -9.02 -12.98 -10.91
CA PRO A 46 -7.73 -12.96 -10.21
C PRO A 46 -7.61 -11.76 -9.26
N ALA A 47 -6.98 -11.99 -8.11
CA ALA A 47 -6.91 -11.02 -7.03
C ALA A 47 -6.00 -9.84 -7.34
N LEU A 48 -6.44 -8.64 -6.98
CA LEU A 48 -5.59 -7.50 -6.71
C LEU A 48 -5.09 -7.61 -5.26
N VAL A 49 -3.78 -7.77 -5.09
CA VAL A 49 -3.16 -7.88 -3.77
C VAL A 49 -2.61 -6.54 -3.34
N LEU A 50 -3.10 -6.06 -2.20
CA LEU A 50 -2.62 -4.89 -1.49
C LEU A 50 -1.58 -5.33 -0.47
N LEU A 51 -0.38 -4.77 -0.58
CA LEU A 51 0.72 -5.03 0.36
C LEU A 51 0.70 -3.99 1.46
N ASP A 52 0.79 -4.44 2.71
CA ASP A 52 0.87 -3.58 3.88
C ASP A 52 2.10 -2.68 3.78
N ALA A 53 1.85 -1.37 3.70
CA ALA A 53 2.95 -0.45 3.46
C ALA A 53 3.69 -0.05 4.73
N ALA A 54 3.29 -0.54 5.91
CA ALA A 54 4.17 -0.50 7.10
C ALA A 54 5.39 -1.42 6.94
N ALA A 55 5.30 -2.43 6.07
CA ALA A 55 6.36 -3.39 5.80
C ALA A 55 7.27 -2.99 4.63
N MET A 56 6.98 -1.85 4.00
CA MET A 56 7.60 -1.44 2.76
C MET A 56 8.18 -0.04 2.90
N ARG A 57 9.28 0.19 2.22
CA ARG A 57 9.83 1.52 1.99
C ARG A 57 9.59 1.91 0.54
N LEU A 58 9.11 3.12 0.33
CA LEU A 58 8.85 3.66 -1.00
C LEU A 58 9.94 4.68 -1.35
N ASP A 59 10.59 4.50 -2.50
CA ASP A 59 11.65 5.39 -2.97
C ASP A 59 11.36 5.85 -4.40
N SER A 60 11.79 7.08 -4.70
CA SER A 60 11.79 7.64 -6.05
C SER A 60 13.22 7.76 -6.54
N LEU A 61 13.56 6.99 -7.57
CA LEU A 61 14.89 6.91 -8.16
C LEU A 61 14.93 7.55 -9.53
N VAL A 62 16.08 8.08 -9.92
CA VAL A 62 16.36 8.48 -11.31
C VAL A 62 17.40 7.52 -11.86
N LEU A 63 17.03 6.74 -12.89
CA LEU A 63 17.97 5.85 -13.57
C LEU A 63 19.05 6.66 -14.28
N PRO A 64 20.34 6.38 -13.99
CA PRO A 64 21.43 6.83 -14.81
C PRO A 64 21.31 6.27 -16.24
N PRO A 65 21.90 6.93 -17.25
CA PRO A 65 21.96 6.41 -18.61
C PRO A 65 22.55 4.99 -18.65
N GLY A 66 21.86 4.06 -19.31
CA GLY A 66 22.33 2.67 -19.48
C GLY A 66 21.96 1.70 -18.35
N VAL A 67 21.50 2.20 -17.19
CA VAL A 67 21.06 1.36 -16.07
C VAL A 67 19.64 0.84 -16.31
N LYS A 68 19.44 -0.45 -16.14
CA LYS A 68 18.14 -1.10 -16.30
C LYS A 68 17.34 -1.05 -14.99
N ALA A 69 16.03 -1.24 -15.09
CA ALA A 69 15.14 -1.18 -13.93
C ALA A 69 15.44 -2.28 -12.88
N ASN A 70 15.93 -3.45 -13.31
CA ASN A 70 16.35 -4.53 -12.42
C ASN A 70 17.68 -4.24 -11.68
N GLU A 71 18.44 -3.24 -12.14
CA GLU A 71 19.68 -2.78 -11.50
C GLU A 71 19.41 -1.58 -10.57
N ALA A 72 18.16 -1.09 -10.50
CA ALA A 72 17.78 0.05 -9.67
C ALA A 72 18.00 -0.21 -8.17
N ALA A 73 18.02 -1.48 -7.76
CA ALA A 73 18.30 -1.88 -6.38
C ALA A 73 19.70 -1.43 -5.92
N LEU A 74 20.69 -1.43 -6.82
CA LEU A 74 22.05 -0.95 -6.53
C LEU A 74 22.08 0.55 -6.17
N LEU A 75 21.11 1.33 -6.65
CA LEU A 75 21.00 2.77 -6.32
C LEU A 75 20.47 3.01 -4.91
N LEU A 76 19.95 1.96 -4.26
CA LEU A 76 19.41 2.01 -2.91
C LEU A 76 20.37 1.41 -1.87
N GLU A 77 21.48 0.78 -2.28
CA GLU A 77 22.38 0.06 -1.37
C GLU A 77 22.81 0.92 -0.16
N ASP A 78 23.25 2.15 -0.42
CA ASP A 78 23.68 3.10 0.63
C ASP A 78 22.53 3.61 1.52
N GLN A 79 21.28 3.42 1.10
CA GLN A 79 20.10 3.92 1.79
C GLN A 79 19.36 2.83 2.57
N LEU A 80 19.63 1.56 2.29
CA LEU A 80 18.98 0.43 2.93
C LEU A 80 19.62 0.14 4.28
N SER A 81 18.80 -0.14 5.29
CA SER A 81 19.28 -0.56 6.61
C SER A 81 19.69 -2.05 6.66
N GLN A 82 19.60 -2.75 5.52
CA GLN A 82 19.84 -4.18 5.39
C GLN A 82 20.54 -4.50 4.06
N PRO A 83 21.24 -5.63 3.95
CA PRO A 83 21.93 -6.03 2.71
C PRO A 83 20.97 -6.14 1.53
N LEU A 84 21.45 -5.82 0.33
CA LEU A 84 20.64 -5.82 -0.88
C LEU A 84 20.05 -7.19 -1.19
N GLU A 85 20.76 -8.27 -0.84
CA GLU A 85 20.31 -9.65 -1.05
C GLU A 85 19.09 -10.02 -0.19
N ALA A 86 18.87 -9.29 0.90
CA ALA A 86 17.72 -9.44 1.79
C ALA A 86 16.53 -8.54 1.40
N VAL A 87 16.66 -7.75 0.33
CA VAL A 87 15.64 -6.82 -0.14
C VAL A 87 15.05 -7.31 -1.44
N GLU A 88 13.73 -7.39 -1.49
CA GLU A 88 12.98 -7.48 -2.73
C GLU A 88 12.64 -6.07 -3.22
N LEU A 89 12.80 -5.81 -4.51
CA LEU A 89 12.47 -4.52 -5.11
C LEU A 89 11.34 -4.67 -6.12
N VAL A 90 10.25 -3.96 -5.88
CA VAL A 90 9.07 -3.94 -6.75
C VAL A 90 9.02 -2.60 -7.48
N VAL A 91 9.09 -2.63 -8.81
CA VAL A 91 8.89 -1.44 -9.63
C VAL A 91 7.40 -1.12 -9.71
N LEU A 92 7.02 0.05 -9.21
CA LEU A 92 5.62 0.46 -9.12
C LEU A 92 5.20 1.25 -10.35
N VAL A 93 6.02 2.24 -10.72
CA VAL A 93 5.79 3.13 -11.85
C VAL A 93 7.14 3.46 -12.49
N LYS A 94 7.16 3.53 -13.83
CA LYS A 94 8.31 3.99 -14.60
C LYS A 94 7.89 5.08 -15.58
N ASN A 95 8.38 6.30 -15.36
CA ASN A 95 8.13 7.46 -16.21
C ASN A 95 9.47 7.96 -16.80
N GLY A 96 9.79 7.50 -18.01
CA GLY A 96 11.09 7.76 -18.63
C GLY A 96 12.23 7.18 -17.80
N ARG A 97 13.05 8.06 -17.21
CA ARG A 97 14.15 7.69 -16.30
C ARG A 97 13.77 7.73 -14.82
N LYS A 98 12.61 8.27 -14.45
CA LYS A 98 12.14 8.24 -13.06
C LYS A 98 11.48 6.90 -12.78
N LEU A 99 11.89 6.24 -11.70
CA LEU A 99 11.23 5.06 -11.15
C LEU A 99 10.68 5.36 -9.77
N GLN A 100 9.48 4.88 -9.51
CA GLN A 100 8.97 4.70 -8.16
C GLN A 100 9.06 3.21 -7.85
N VAL A 101 9.70 2.90 -6.74
CA VAL A 101 9.97 1.52 -6.31
C VAL A 101 9.52 1.33 -4.88
N ALA A 102 9.11 0.11 -4.56
CA ALA A 102 8.94 -0.33 -3.18
C ALA A 102 10.05 -1.33 -2.87
N SER A 103 10.78 -1.10 -1.78
CA SER A 103 11.68 -2.07 -1.18
C SER A 103 11.01 -2.72 0.01
N LEU A 104 11.16 -4.03 0.15
CA LEU A 104 10.64 -4.80 1.28
C LEU A 104 11.57 -5.96 1.62
N ASP A 105 11.41 -6.51 2.81
CA ASP A 105 12.12 -7.72 3.21
C ASP A 105 11.75 -8.89 2.29
N LYS A 106 12.78 -9.56 1.75
CA LYS A 106 12.60 -10.65 0.81
C LYS A 106 11.90 -11.86 1.42
N LEU A 107 12.20 -12.21 2.67
CA LEU A 107 11.53 -13.31 3.37
C LEU A 107 10.05 -12.99 3.59
N LEU A 108 9.71 -11.73 3.85
CA LEU A 108 8.32 -11.31 3.93
C LEU A 108 7.61 -11.42 2.59
N ALA A 109 8.25 -11.00 1.50
CA ALA A 109 7.72 -11.16 0.14
C ALA A 109 7.45 -12.65 -0.19
N GLU A 110 8.40 -13.52 0.12
CA GLU A 110 8.28 -14.97 -0.05
C GLU A 110 7.14 -15.55 0.81
N LYS A 111 7.03 -15.11 2.08
CA LYS A 111 5.91 -15.51 2.96
C LYS A 111 4.56 -15.12 2.38
N TRP A 112 4.42 -13.90 1.86
CA TRP A 112 3.18 -13.44 1.23
C TRP A 112 2.84 -14.25 -0.01
N GLN A 113 3.82 -14.57 -0.86
CA GLN A 113 3.63 -15.43 -2.02
C GLN A 113 3.21 -16.85 -1.60
N ALA A 114 3.88 -17.43 -0.61
CA ALA A 114 3.56 -18.75 -0.08
C ALA A 114 2.13 -18.81 0.48
N ARG A 115 1.71 -17.80 1.27
CA ARG A 115 0.35 -17.73 1.83
C ARG A 115 -0.75 -17.79 0.76
N LEU A 116 -0.56 -17.07 -0.35
CA LEU A 116 -1.52 -17.09 -1.47
C LEU A 116 -1.44 -18.39 -2.27
N ALA A 117 -0.24 -18.93 -2.47
CA ALA A 117 -0.02 -20.21 -3.16
C ALA A 117 -0.65 -21.38 -2.41
N ASP A 118 -0.47 -21.47 -1.09
CA ASP A 118 -1.05 -22.51 -0.22
C ASP A 118 -2.59 -22.54 -0.32
N LYS A 119 -3.20 -21.38 -0.53
CA LYS A 119 -4.65 -21.21 -0.70
C LYS A 119 -5.10 -21.32 -2.15
N ASN A 120 -4.20 -21.58 -3.10
CA ASN A 120 -4.47 -21.61 -4.55
C ASN A 120 -5.13 -20.32 -5.08
N ILE A 121 -4.76 -19.17 -4.51
CA ILE A 121 -5.30 -17.87 -4.93
C ILE A 121 -4.53 -17.39 -6.16
N ARG A 122 -5.25 -17.14 -7.25
CA ARG A 122 -4.67 -16.51 -8.46
C ARG A 122 -4.53 -15.02 -8.25
N VAL A 123 -3.33 -14.49 -8.48
CA VAL A 123 -3.03 -13.06 -8.36
C VAL A 123 -2.89 -12.43 -9.74
N ALA A 124 -3.62 -11.34 -9.98
CA ALA A 124 -3.44 -10.51 -11.17
C ALA A 124 -2.32 -9.49 -10.99
N ARG A 125 -2.27 -8.85 -9.81
CA ARG A 125 -1.35 -7.74 -9.55
C ARG A 125 -1.09 -7.57 -8.07
N TRP A 126 0.13 -7.12 -7.75
CA TRP A 126 0.57 -6.72 -6.42
C TRP A 126 0.76 -5.19 -6.42
N ILE A 127 0.22 -4.50 -5.42
CA ILE A 127 0.33 -3.04 -5.27
C ILE A 127 0.51 -2.72 -3.78
N PRO A 128 1.46 -1.85 -3.40
CA PRO A 128 1.47 -1.26 -2.06
C PRO A 128 0.17 -0.52 -1.78
N GLU A 129 -0.47 -0.79 -0.66
CA GLU A 129 -1.77 -0.18 -0.34
C GLU A 129 -1.72 1.36 -0.32
N ALA A 130 -0.59 1.93 0.11
CA ALA A 130 -0.33 3.37 0.11
C ALA A 130 -0.47 3.99 -1.29
N LEU A 131 -0.06 3.28 -2.34
CA LEU A 131 -0.21 3.76 -3.72
C LEU A 131 -1.65 3.70 -4.21
N CYS A 132 -2.39 2.65 -3.83
CA CYS A 132 -3.81 2.57 -4.16
C CYS A 132 -4.58 3.76 -3.56
N LEU A 133 -4.19 4.17 -2.35
CA LEU A 133 -4.79 5.30 -1.64
C LEU A 133 -4.39 6.65 -2.21
N ALA A 134 -3.12 6.82 -2.60
CA ALA A 134 -2.65 8.03 -3.28
C ALA A 134 -3.36 8.24 -4.63
N GLU A 135 -3.65 7.17 -5.38
CA GLU A 135 -4.44 7.25 -6.62
C GLU A 135 -5.91 7.63 -6.39
N LEU A 136 -6.47 7.30 -5.21
CA LEU A 136 -7.84 7.68 -4.83
C LEU A 136 -7.93 9.13 -4.34
N TRP A 137 -6.83 9.71 -3.85
CA TRP A 137 -6.72 11.06 -3.27
C TRP A 137 -6.74 12.21 -4.30
N GLN A 138 -7.37 12.05 -5.46
CA GLN A 138 -7.34 13.07 -6.54
C GLN A 138 -8.37 14.23 -6.38
N ALA A 139 -8.91 14.50 -5.19
CA ALA A 139 -9.84 15.62 -4.96
C ALA A 139 -9.58 16.34 -3.61
N PRO A 140 -9.75 17.68 -3.54
CA PRO A 140 -9.27 18.50 -2.44
C PRO A 140 -10.28 18.51 -1.28
N GLU A 141 -9.77 18.58 -0.05
CA GLU A 141 -10.50 18.74 1.22
C GLU A 141 -11.05 17.45 1.87
N GLN A 142 -10.22 16.84 2.72
CA GLN A 142 -10.65 15.97 3.82
C GLN A 142 -9.83 16.30 5.07
N LEU A 143 -10.52 16.43 6.21
CA LEU A 143 -9.92 16.66 7.52
C LEU A 143 -9.10 15.42 7.91
N VAL A 144 -7.82 15.66 8.23
CA VAL A 144 -6.86 14.64 8.67
C VAL A 144 -6.63 14.83 10.17
N LEU A 145 -7.00 13.84 10.98
CA LEU A 145 -6.53 13.74 12.36
C LEU A 145 -5.32 12.82 12.37
N VAL A 146 -4.29 13.16 13.14
CA VAL A 146 -3.01 12.44 13.16
C VAL A 146 -2.70 12.08 14.61
N ASP A 147 -2.33 10.83 14.87
CA ASP A 147 -1.62 10.41 16.09
C ASP A 147 -0.19 9.93 15.74
N GLU A 148 0.60 9.49 16.73
CA GLU A 148 2.00 9.09 16.55
C GLU A 148 2.23 7.96 15.52
N GLN A 149 1.21 7.17 15.17
CA GLN A 149 1.35 6.01 14.27
C GLN A 149 0.39 6.03 13.09
N GLN A 150 -0.70 6.77 13.17
CA GLN A 150 -1.81 6.69 12.22
C GLN A 150 -2.41 8.07 11.91
N ALA A 151 -2.84 8.25 10.67
CA ALA A 151 -3.69 9.33 10.23
C ALA A 151 -5.11 8.81 9.97
N TRP A 152 -6.12 9.54 10.40
CA TRP A 152 -7.52 9.29 10.13
C TRP A 152 -8.05 10.35 9.18
N LEU A 153 -8.53 9.90 8.03
CA LEU A 153 -9.12 10.72 6.99
C LEU A 153 -10.64 10.62 7.07
N TRP A 154 -11.29 11.76 7.23
CA TRP A 154 -12.75 11.83 7.16
C TRP A 154 -13.24 11.95 5.71
N GLN A 155 -13.98 10.96 5.24
CA GLN A 155 -14.61 11.00 3.92
C GLN A 155 -16.00 11.63 3.98
N THR A 156 -16.09 12.90 3.59
CA THR A 156 -17.32 13.70 3.66
C THR A 156 -18.49 13.09 2.87
N GLU A 157 -18.23 12.52 1.68
CA GLU A 157 -19.28 11.92 0.84
C GLU A 157 -19.83 10.60 1.41
N GLN A 158 -19.02 9.88 2.19
CA GLN A 158 -19.36 8.53 2.67
C GLN A 158 -19.66 8.49 4.18
N GLN A 159 -19.49 9.63 4.87
CA GLN A 159 -19.54 9.75 6.33
C GLN A 159 -18.73 8.67 7.05
N SER A 160 -17.57 8.33 6.49
CA SER A 160 -16.73 7.23 6.94
C SER A 160 -15.32 7.71 7.28
N VAL A 161 -14.64 6.97 8.15
CA VAL A 161 -13.26 7.23 8.53
C VAL A 161 -12.36 6.22 7.83
N LEU A 162 -11.37 6.71 7.10
CA LEU A 162 -10.30 5.92 6.52
C LEU A 162 -9.05 6.05 7.40
N LYS A 163 -8.49 4.94 7.86
CA LYS A 163 -7.28 4.91 8.70
C LYS A 163 -6.06 4.63 7.84
N LEU A 164 -5.00 5.42 8.01
CA LEU A 164 -3.73 5.35 7.30
C LEU A 164 -2.58 5.30 8.31
N PRO A 165 -1.44 4.66 8.03
CA PRO A 165 -0.20 4.87 8.78
C PRO A 165 0.40 6.27 8.57
N LEU A 166 0.94 6.88 9.64
CA LEU A 166 1.51 8.24 9.63
C LEU A 166 2.67 8.40 8.63
N ALA A 167 3.44 7.33 8.41
CA ALA A 167 4.57 7.31 7.47
C ALA A 167 4.20 7.67 6.02
N TRP A 168 2.91 7.72 5.68
CA TRP A 168 2.41 8.02 4.33
C TRP A 168 2.10 9.51 4.11
N LEU A 169 2.20 10.35 5.14
CA LEU A 169 2.09 11.80 5.04
C LEU A 169 3.49 12.41 4.86
N ASN A 170 3.71 13.23 3.83
CA ASN A 170 5.03 13.86 3.61
C ASN A 170 5.40 14.78 4.79
N ALA A 171 6.70 14.93 5.10
CA ALA A 171 7.16 15.77 6.21
C ALA A 171 6.67 17.23 6.14
N GLU A 172 6.58 17.82 4.95
CA GLU A 172 6.02 19.18 4.74
C GLU A 172 4.51 19.25 4.98
N GLN A 173 3.80 18.13 4.83
CA GLN A 173 2.35 17.99 5.03
C GLN A 173 2.04 17.57 6.48
N ALA A 174 2.95 16.85 7.14
CA ALA A 174 2.85 16.41 8.54
C ALA A 174 3.31 17.49 9.53
N ALA A 175 4.25 18.37 9.17
CA ALA A 175 4.78 19.41 10.06
C ALA A 175 3.72 20.36 10.65
N PRO A 176 2.78 20.94 9.87
CA PRO A 176 1.72 21.76 10.45
C PRO A 176 0.66 20.94 11.23
N LEU A 177 0.53 19.63 10.95
CA LEU A 177 -0.43 18.74 11.62
C LEU A 177 0.08 18.29 12.99
N LEU A 178 1.38 17.96 13.12
CA LEU A 178 2.03 17.63 14.39
C LEU A 178 2.18 18.86 15.30
N ALA A 179 2.33 20.05 14.71
CA ALA A 179 2.35 21.32 15.46
C ALA A 179 0.98 21.69 16.06
N ALA A 180 -0.12 21.28 15.43
CA ALA A 180 -1.48 21.52 15.92
C ALA A 180 -1.81 20.68 17.17
N ASP A 181 -1.32 19.45 17.24
CA ASP A 181 -1.46 18.57 18.40
C ASP A 181 -0.70 19.12 19.63
N ALA A 182 0.49 19.70 19.40
CA ALA A 182 1.25 20.39 20.45
C ALA A 182 0.56 21.66 20.97
N GLN A 183 -0.30 22.30 20.17
CA GLN A 183 -1.10 23.46 20.61
C GLN A 183 -2.42 23.06 21.30
N GLN A 184 -2.97 21.87 21.03
CA GLN A 184 -4.16 21.38 21.73
C GLN A 184 -3.88 20.81 23.11
N MET A 185 -2.63 20.44 23.43
CA MET A 185 -2.23 20.07 24.80
C MET A 185 -1.88 21.26 25.72
N ASN A 186 -1.96 22.50 25.23
CA ASN A 186 -1.66 23.72 26.00
C ASN A 186 -2.88 24.66 26.10
N VAL A 187 -4.05 24.08 26.36
CA VAL A 187 -5.23 24.84 26.80
C VAL A 187 -5.61 24.32 28.19
N ASN A 188 -5.33 25.16 29.20
CA ASN A 188 -5.78 24.99 30.59
C ASN A 188 -7.29 24.78 30.71
#